data_AF-A0A290Q5B1-F1
#
_entry.id   AF-A0A290Q5B1-F1
#
_cell.length_a   1.000
_cell.length_b   1.000
_cell.length_c   1.000
_cell.angle_alpha   90.00
_cell.angle_beta   90.00
_cell.angle_gamma   90.00
#
_symmetry.space_group_name_H-M   'P 1'
#
loop_
_entity.id
_entity.type
_entity.pdbx_description
1 polymer ?
#
loop_
_entity_poly.entity_id
_entity_poly.type
_entity_poly.pdbx_seq_one_letter_code
_entity_poly.pdbx_strand_id
1 'polypeptide(L)'
;MDFAHFMRIEREVRGKTHHYVVHTRDPKFSVELVPDAEAADKIGKGVIKRLCVPNSCVGDYSKCAAFVTAAQEFFRESFAEPVSKAETRRFQA
;
A
#
# COMPACT_ATOMS: atom_id res chain seq x y z
N MET A 1 2.84 -12.43 1.65
CA MET A 1 1.53 -12.19 2.31
C MET A 1 0.46 -12.08 1.24
N ASP A 2 -0.82 -12.23 1.59
CA ASP A 2 -1.91 -11.89 0.67
C ASP A 2 -2.23 -10.39 0.80
N PHE A 3 -2.09 -9.66 -0.32
CA PHE A 3 -2.37 -8.23 -0.40
C PHE A 3 -3.63 -7.91 -1.22
N ALA A 4 -4.53 -8.87 -1.41
CA ALA A 4 -5.74 -8.73 -2.24
C ALA A 4 -6.62 -7.50 -1.91
N HIS A 5 -6.45 -6.88 -0.75
CA HIS A 5 -7.22 -5.73 -0.31
C HIS A 5 -6.42 -4.42 -0.27
N PHE A 6 -5.16 -4.42 -0.69
CA PHE A 6 -4.33 -3.23 -0.76
C PHE A 6 -4.18 -2.75 -2.21
N MET A 7 -4.28 -1.43 -2.38
CA MET A 7 -4.09 -0.77 -3.67
C MET A 7 -3.13 0.40 -3.50
N ARG A 8 -2.11 0.47 -4.36
CA ARG A 8 -1.20 1.62 -4.43
C ARG A 8 -1.73 2.60 -5.48
N ILE A 9 -1.88 3.86 -5.09
CA ILE A 9 -2.19 4.97 -5.97
C ILE A 9 -0.99 5.92 -5.94
N GLU A 10 -0.42 6.17 -7.11
CA GLU A 10 0.60 7.19 -7.28
C GLU A 10 -0.06 8.47 -7.76
N ARG A 11 0.27 9.58 -7.10
CA ARG A 11 -0.23 10.89 -7.49
C ARG A 11 0.90 11.88 -7.52
N GLU A 12 1.08 12.52 -8.66
CA GLU A 12 2.02 13.63 -8.79
C GLU A 12 1.31 14.94 -8.45
N VAL A 13 1.84 15.68 -7.47
CA VAL A 13 1.32 16.99 -7.05
C VAL A 13 2.49 17.97 -6.91
N ARG A 14 2.47 19.05 -7.70
CA ARG A 14 3.51 20.11 -7.67
C ARG A 14 4.94 19.56 -7.80
N GLY A 15 5.14 18.58 -8.70
CA GLY A 15 6.45 17.95 -8.94
C GLY A 15 6.92 17.00 -7.84
N LYS A 16 6.05 16.62 -6.90
CA LYS A 16 6.32 15.58 -5.90
C LYS A 16 5.40 14.39 -6.13
N THR A 17 5.99 13.19 -6.10
CA THR A 17 5.24 11.94 -6.15
C THR A 17 4.79 11.57 -4.75
N HIS A 18 3.48 11.44 -4.57
CA HIS A 18 2.84 10.94 -3.36
C HIS A 18 2.34 9.53 -3.61
N HIS A 19 2.65 8.61 -2.70
CA HIS A 19 2.16 7.25 -2.77
C HIS A 19 1.11 7.03 -1.69
N TYR A 20 -0.08 6.62 -2.10
CA TYR A 20 -1.17 6.27 -1.21
C TYR A 20 -1.39 4.76 -1.27
N VAL A 21 -1.35 4.10 -0.12
CA VAL A 21 -1.79 2.71 0.02
C VAL A 21 -3.17 2.71 0.67
N VAL A 22 -4.13 2.14 -0.03
CA VAL A 22 -5.54 2.10 0.38
C VAL A 22 -5.94 0.67 0.70
N HIS A 23 -6.52 0.46 1.89
CA HIS A 23 -7.15 -0.79 2.25
C HIS A 23 -8.64 -0.75 1.85
N THR A 24 -9.05 -1.64 0.95
CA THR A 24 -10.36 -1.60 0.29
C THR A 24 -11.47 -2.33 1.04
N ARG A 25 -11.13 -3.15 2.04
CA ARG A 25 -12.07 -3.82 2.95
C ARG A 25 -12.10 -3.16 4.31
N ASP A 26 -13.10 -3.49 5.14
CA ASP A 26 -13.16 -2.98 6.50
C ASP A 26 -12.05 -3.59 7.38
N PRO A 27 -11.34 -2.78 8.19
CA PRO A 27 -11.46 -1.33 8.30
C PRO A 27 -10.88 -0.60 7.07
N LYS A 28 -11.67 0.29 6.45
CA LYS A 28 -11.21 1.07 5.29
C LYS A 28 -10.32 2.20 5.75
N PHE A 29 -9.06 2.20 5.37
CA PHE A 29 -8.15 3.30 5.68
C PHE A 29 -7.22 3.56 4.51
N SER A 30 -6.59 4.72 4.52
CA SER A 30 -5.54 5.06 3.57
C SER A 30 -4.32 5.58 4.31
N VAL A 31 -3.14 5.16 3.86
CA VAL A 31 -1.87 5.67 4.37
C VAL A 31 -1.08 6.31 3.23
N GLU A 32 -0.51 7.48 3.50
CA GLU A 32 0.43 8.13 2.60
C GLU A 32 1.85 7.77 3.01
N LEU A 33 2.60 7.24 2.06
CA LEU A 33 3.98 6.80 2.22
C LEU A 33 4.88 7.57 1.27
N VAL A 34 6.09 7.85 1.75
CA VAL A 34 7.18 8.40 0.94
C VAL A 34 8.36 7.43 1.03
N PRO A 35 9.11 7.19 -0.07
CA PRO A 35 10.34 6.41 -0.02
C PRO A 35 11.28 6.88 1.10
N ASP A 36 11.87 5.92 1.81
CA ASP A 36 12.85 6.20 2.84
C ASP A 36 14.24 6.37 2.22
N ALA A 37 14.71 7.62 2.15
CA ALA A 37 16.00 7.96 1.55
C ALA A 37 17.20 7.44 2.36
N GLU A 38 17.00 7.13 3.65
CA GLU A 38 18.05 6.62 4.54
C GLU A 38 18.16 5.08 4.47
N ALA A 39 17.18 4.40 3.86
CA ALA A 39 17.24 2.96 3.65
C ALA A 39 18.28 2.59 2.58
N ALA A 40 18.87 1.40 2.69
CA ALA A 40 19.91 0.92 1.77
C ALA A 40 19.43 0.86 0.30
N ASP A 41 18.14 0.60 0.08
CA ASP A 41 17.45 0.56 -1.21
C ASP A 41 16.80 1.90 -1.61
N LYS A 42 16.95 2.95 -0.77
CA LYS A 42 16.33 4.28 -0.92
C LYS A 42 14.78 4.29 -0.94
N ILE A 43 14.15 3.15 -0.61
CA ILE A 43 12.70 2.98 -0.59
C ILE A 43 12.25 2.52 0.79
N GLY A 44 12.93 1.50 1.33
CA GLY A 44 12.66 0.89 2.61
C GLY A 44 11.23 0.35 2.71
N LYS A 45 10.67 0.40 3.92
CA LYS A 45 9.24 0.15 4.18
C LYS A 45 8.37 1.38 3.91
N GLY A 46 8.96 2.49 3.44
CA GLY A 46 8.32 3.79 3.31
C GLY A 46 8.09 4.49 4.65
N VAL A 47 8.26 5.81 4.65
CA VAL A 47 7.98 6.69 5.78
C VAL A 47 6.51 7.12 5.74
N ILE A 48 5.75 6.79 6.79
CA ILE A 48 4.35 7.22 6.92
C ILE A 48 4.30 8.73 7.11
N LYS A 49 3.62 9.43 6.20
CA LYS A 49 3.38 10.88 6.31
C LYS A 49 1.99 11.20 6.84
N ARG A 50 0.98 10.44 6.41
CA ARG A 50 -0.41 10.64 6.82
C ARG A 50 -1.12 9.30 6.92
N LEU A 51 -1.97 9.16 7.94
CA LEU A 51 -2.84 8.01 8.13
C LEU A 51 -4.26 8.52 8.28
N CYS A 52 -5.15 8.12 7.38
CA CYS A 52 -6.57 8.44 7.44
C CYS A 52 -7.34 7.16 7.79
N VAL A 53 -7.85 7.11 9.03
CA VAL A 53 -8.68 6.02 9.54
C VAL A 53 -10.14 6.45 9.61
N PRO A 54 -11.11 5.52 9.56
CA PRO A 54 -12.51 5.83 9.78
C PRO A 54 -12.70 6.47 11.15
N ASN A 55 -13.51 7.52 11.20
CA ASN A 55 -14.00 8.06 12.46
C ASN A 55 -15.07 7.11 13.00
N SER A 56 -14.65 6.15 13.82
CA SER A 56 -15.55 5.20 14.44
C SER A 56 -15.85 5.63 15.87
N CYS A 57 -17.13 5.85 16.17
CA CYS A 57 -17.62 6.17 17.52
C CYS A 57 -17.33 5.04 18.54
N VAL A 58 -16.95 3.84 18.08
CA VAL A 58 -16.60 2.66 18.91
C VAL A 58 -15.28 2.00 18.44
N GLY A 59 -14.39 2.76 17.80
CA GLY A 59 -13.30 2.22 16.96
C GLY A 59 -12.19 1.48 17.70
N ASP A 60 -12.09 0.18 17.47
CA ASP A 60 -10.87 -0.60 17.79
C ASP A 60 -9.77 -0.31 16.74
N TYR A 61 -8.99 0.74 17.03
CA TYR A 61 -7.85 1.14 16.19
C TYR A 61 -6.71 0.11 16.18
N SER A 62 -6.73 -0.88 17.06
CA SER A 62 -5.73 -1.96 17.11
C SER A 62 -5.75 -2.78 15.82
N LYS A 63 -6.94 -2.96 15.23
CA LYS A 63 -7.09 -3.63 13.93
C LYS A 63 -6.42 -2.84 12.81
N CYS A 64 -6.59 -1.52 12.79
CA CYS A 64 -5.93 -0.65 11.81
C CYS A 64 -4.40 -0.73 11.94
N ALA A 65 -3.86 -0.81 13.16
CA ALA A 65 -2.42 -0.91 13.38
C ALA A 65 -1.80 -2.15 12.70
N ALA A 66 -2.45 -3.32 12.81
CA ALA A 66 -2.00 -4.54 12.13
C ALA A 66 -1.99 -4.38 10.59
N PHE A 67 -3.03 -3.74 10.04
CA PHE A 67 -3.09 -3.49 8.59
C PHE A 67 -2.14 -2.39 8.11
N VAL A 68 -1.75 -1.45 8.96
CA VAL A 68 -0.74 -0.43 8.62
C VAL A 68 0.63 -1.06 8.41
N THR A 69 1.02 -2.03 9.24
CA THR A 69 2.27 -2.80 9.02
C THR A 69 2.21 -3.56 7.70
N ALA A 70 1.08 -4.21 7.40
CA ALA A 70 0.88 -4.88 6.11
C ALA A 70 0.91 -3.90 4.92
N ALA A 71 0.39 -2.68 5.08
CA ALA A 71 0.43 -1.63 4.06
C ALA A 71 1.86 -1.18 3.74
N GLN A 72 2.74 -1.09 4.74
CA GLN A 72 4.16 -0.78 4.54
C GLN A 72 4.91 -1.92 3.82
N GLU A 73 4.58 -3.16 4.13
CA GLU A 73 5.15 -4.33 3.44
C GLU A 73 4.68 -4.40 1.98
N PHE A 74 3.39 -4.17 1.74
CA PHE A 74 2.85 -4.02 0.40
C PHE A 74 3.52 -2.89 -0.38
N PHE A 75 3.75 -1.74 0.26
CA PHE A 75 4.44 -0.61 -0.36
C PHE A 75 5.84 -1.02 -0.83
N ARG A 76 6.63 -1.68 0.02
CA ARG A 76 7.95 -2.20 -0.37
C ARG A 76 7.86 -3.19 -1.54
N GLU A 77 6.94 -4.15 -1.48
CA GLU A 77 6.78 -5.17 -2.53
C GLU A 77 6.27 -4.57 -3.85
N SER A 78 5.51 -3.47 -3.81
CA SER A 78 5.01 -2.80 -5.01
C SER A 78 6.08 -2.11 -5.87
N PHE A 79 7.32 -1.97 -5.37
CA PHE A 79 8.48 -1.53 -6.16
C PHE A 79 9.32 -2.69 -6.69
N ALA A 80 9.08 -3.93 -6.25
CA ALA A 80 9.72 -5.09 -6.84
C ALA A 80 9.17 -5.33 -8.26
N GLU A 81 9.97 -5.96 -9.12
CA GLU A 81 9.55 -6.25 -10.50
C GLU A 81 8.20 -6.99 -10.50
N PRO A 82 7.24 -6.58 -11.36
CA PRO A 82 5.95 -7.22 -11.41
C PRO A 82 6.15 -8.68 -11.83
N VAL A 83 5.76 -9.61 -10.94
CA VAL A 83 5.72 -11.05 -11.26
C VAL A 83 4.83 -11.21 -12.49
N SER A 84 5.42 -11.64 -13.60
CA SER A 84 4.71 -11.88 -14.85
C SER A 84 3.56 -12.85 -14.59
N LYS A 85 2.31 -12.40 -14.77
CA LYS A 85 1.16 -13.30 -14.79
C LYS A 85 1.35 -14.24 -15.97
N ALA A 86 1.42 -15.55 -15.71
CA ALA A 86 1.39 -16.54 -16.77
C ALA A 86 0.12 -16.31 -17.60
N GLU A 87 0.30 -15.93 -18.86
CA GLU A 87 -0.79 -15.71 -19.80
C GLU A 87 -1.50 -17.04 -20.04
N THR A 88 -2.65 -17.26 -19.41
CA THR A 88 -3.52 -18.38 -19.76
C THR A 88 -4.12 -18.10 -21.13
N ARG A 89 -3.42 -18.50 -22.20
CA ARG A 89 -3.98 -18.52 -23.56
C ARG A 89 -5.21 -19.43 -23.55
N ARG A 90 -6.37 -18.84 -23.79
CA ARG A 90 -7.60 -19.59 -24.08
C ARG A 90 -7.33 -20.38 -25.36
N PHE A 91 -7.25 -21.71 -25.25
CA PHE A 91 -7.31 -22.58 -26.42
C PHE A 91 -8.67 -22.35 -27.09
N GLN A 92 -8.66 -21.82 -28.32
CA GLN A 92 -9.83 -21.87 -29.19
C GLN A 92 -9.89 -23.29 -29.76
N ALA A 93 -11.05 -23.93 -29.59
CA ALA A 93 -11.39 -25.24 -30.14
C ALA A 93 -11.74 -25.13 -31.62
#